data_AF-A0AB34Z308-F1
#
_entry.id   AF-A0AB34Z308-F1
#
_cell.length_a   1.000
_cell.length_b   1.000
_cell.length_c   1.000
_cell.angle_alpha   90.00
_cell.angle_beta   90.00
_cell.angle_gamma   90.00
#
_symmetry.space_group_name_H-M   'P 1'
#
loop_
_entity.id
_entity.type
_entity.pdbx_description
1 polymer ?
#
loop_
_entity_poly.entity_id
_entity_poly.type
_entity_poly.pdbx_seq_one_letter_code
_entity_poly.pdbx_strand_id
1 'polypeptide(L)'
;MLNSITILELNLEQIINHLSLKKDVLDKAKISDLKMIKNSLEQLFSIRKIFSKKIKQILLDYQKDENSIKTEDSKLETYLGAKLNQFNEKRKGVNNLKTAILLIPIPDITN
;
A
#
# COMPACT_ATOMS: atom_id res chain seq x y z
N MET A 1 -7.28 9.37 -6.53
CA MET A 1 -6.55 8.08 -6.64
C MET A 1 -5.08 8.26 -6.32
N LEU A 2 -4.42 9.26 -6.93
CA LEU A 2 -3.01 9.59 -6.69
C LEU A 2 -2.66 9.69 -5.20
N ASN A 3 -3.43 10.42 -4.41
CA ASN A 3 -3.21 10.53 -2.95
C ASN A 3 -3.14 9.15 -2.24
N SER A 4 -3.97 8.19 -2.64
CA SER A 4 -3.95 6.85 -2.04
C SER A 4 -2.71 6.06 -2.43
N ILE A 5 -2.22 6.25 -3.65
CA ILE A 5 -0.95 5.67 -4.12
C ILE A 5 0.23 6.30 -3.38
N THR A 6 0.27 7.63 -3.31
CA THR A 6 1.32 8.39 -2.61
C THR A 6 1.45 7.96 -1.16
N ILE A 7 0.33 7.81 -0.45
CA ILE A 7 0.35 7.39 0.96
C ILE A 7 0.81 5.94 1.12
N LEU A 8 0.42 5.05 0.21
CA LEU A 8 0.91 3.68 0.23
C LEU A 8 2.44 3.62 0.04
N GLU A 9 2.96 4.30 -0.97
CA GLU A 9 4.41 4.27 -1.27
C GLU A 9 5.22 4.99 -0.19
N LEU A 10 4.75 6.15 0.32
CA LEU A 10 5.42 6.86 1.43
C LEU A 10 5.48 6.02 2.71
N ASN A 11 4.38 5.36 3.06
CA ASN A 11 4.36 4.50 4.25
C ASN A 11 5.26 3.28 4.07
N LEU A 12 5.28 2.68 2.87
CA LEU A 12 6.18 1.58 2.54
C LEU A 12 7.65 2.00 2.66
N GLU A 13 8.01 3.16 2.11
CA GLU A 13 9.36 3.72 2.22
C GLU A 13 9.77 3.90 3.68
N GLN A 14 8.93 4.53 4.48
CA GLN A 14 9.21 4.75 5.90
C GLN A 14 9.39 3.45 6.68
N ILE A 15 8.57 2.44 6.41
CA ILE A 15 8.67 1.11 7.03
C ILE A 15 9.96 0.41 6.60
N ILE A 16 10.28 0.43 5.31
CA ILE A 16 11.50 -0.19 4.77
C ILE A 16 12.73 0.48 5.39
N ASN A 17 12.76 1.80 5.47
CA ASN A 17 13.85 2.55 6.09
C ASN A 17 14.00 2.19 7.57
N HIS A 18 12.89 2.17 8.33
CA HIS A 18 12.89 1.80 9.74
C HIS A 18 13.42 0.38 9.98
N LEU A 19 12.95 -0.60 9.20
CA LEU A 19 13.38 -1.99 9.34
C LEU A 19 14.82 -2.20 8.84
N SER A 20 15.25 -1.48 7.80
CA SER A 20 16.62 -1.57 7.28
C SER A 20 17.65 -1.07 8.29
N LEU A 21 17.34 0.00 9.02
CA LEU A 21 18.19 0.52 10.10
C LEU A 21 18.35 -0.47 11.26
N LYS A 22 17.45 -1.43 11.39
CA LYS A 22 17.41 -2.40 12.50
C LYS A 22 17.62 -3.85 12.05
N LYS A 23 18.03 -4.05 10.79
CA LYS A 23 18.09 -5.38 10.16
C LYS A 23 18.96 -6.37 10.94
N ASP A 24 20.06 -5.89 11.53
CA ASP A 24 21.07 -6.72 12.21
C ASP A 24 20.68 -7.08 13.65
N VAL A 25 19.57 -6.53 14.15
CA VAL A 25 19.06 -6.77 15.51
C VAL A 25 17.62 -7.30 15.50
N LEU A 26 17.03 -7.54 14.33
CA LEU A 26 15.69 -8.13 14.20
C LEU A 26 15.63 -9.55 14.77
N ASP A 27 16.71 -10.31 14.69
CA ASP A 27 16.82 -11.66 15.27
C ASP A 27 16.62 -11.67 16.79
N LYS A 28 16.89 -10.54 17.47
CA LYS A 28 16.68 -10.35 18.91
C LYS A 28 15.25 -9.97 19.27
N ALA A 29 14.40 -9.62 18.29
CA ALA A 29 13.00 -9.30 18.54
C ALA A 29 12.19 -10.55 18.92
N LYS A 30 11.09 -10.38 19.65
CA LYS A 30 10.21 -11.50 20.01
C LYS A 30 9.64 -12.13 18.73
N ILE A 31 9.49 -13.45 18.72
CA ILE A 31 8.90 -14.20 17.60
C ILE A 31 7.50 -13.66 17.23
N SER A 32 6.70 -13.27 18.22
CA SER A 32 5.38 -12.64 18.01
C SER A 32 5.48 -11.35 17.20
N ASP A 33 6.50 -10.55 17.49
CA ASP A 33 6.71 -9.24 16.90
C ASP A 33 7.21 -9.39 15.46
N LEU A 34 8.15 -10.31 15.22
CA LEU A 34 8.59 -10.70 13.88
C LEU A 34 7.43 -11.21 13.01
N LYS A 35 6.53 -12.02 13.60
CA LYS A 35 5.33 -12.50 12.91
C LYS A 35 4.39 -11.34 12.56
N MET A 36 4.24 -10.36 13.45
CA MET A 36 3.44 -9.16 13.20
C MET A 36 4.04 -8.30 12.08
N ILE A 37 5.37 -8.08 12.07
CA ILE A 37 6.08 -7.38 11.00
C ILE A 37 5.84 -8.07 9.65
N LYS A 38 6.11 -9.38 9.58
CA LYS A 38 5.95 -10.18 8.35
C LYS A 38 4.53 -10.08 7.81
N ASN A 39 3.53 -10.33 8.64
CA ASN A 39 2.12 -10.29 8.21
C ASN A 39 1.71 -8.89 7.74
N SER A 40 2.22 -7.84 8.39
CA SER A 40 1.90 -6.46 8.04
C SER A 40 2.54 -6.04 6.71
N LEU A 41 3.80 -6.45 6.47
CA LEU A 41 4.49 -6.26 5.19
C LEU A 41 3.77 -7.01 4.06
N GLU A 42 3.39 -8.26 4.27
CA GLU A 42 2.63 -9.05 3.29
C GLU A 42 1.32 -8.35 2.88
N GLN A 43 0.59 -7.78 3.86
CA GLN A 43 -0.62 -7.02 3.59
C GLN A 43 -0.33 -5.74 2.79
N LEU A 44 0.71 -4.98 3.13
CA LEU A 44 1.09 -3.77 2.39
C LEU A 44 1.46 -4.08 0.93
N PHE A 45 2.29 -5.11 0.70
CA PHE A 45 2.64 -5.54 -0.65
C PHE A 45 1.44 -6.08 -1.43
N SER A 46 0.50 -6.75 -0.76
CA SER A 46 -0.77 -7.17 -1.36
C SER A 46 -1.60 -5.97 -1.83
N ILE A 47 -1.73 -4.93 -1.00
CA ILE A 47 -2.42 -3.68 -1.37
C ILE A 47 -1.72 -3.02 -2.57
N ARG A 48 -0.38 -2.93 -2.56
CA ARG A 48 0.42 -2.38 -3.68
C ARG A 48 0.19 -3.14 -4.97
N LYS A 49 0.18 -4.47 -4.92
CA LYS A 49 -0.11 -5.33 -6.08
C LYS A 49 -1.52 -5.07 -6.62
N ILE A 50 -2.50 -4.90 -5.75
CA ILE A 50 -3.88 -4.59 -6.16
C ILE A 50 -3.96 -3.21 -6.83
N PHE A 51 -3.31 -2.19 -6.28
CA PHE A 51 -3.27 -0.86 -6.89
C PHE A 51 -2.62 -0.91 -8.27
N SER A 52 -1.47 -1.55 -8.40
CA SER A 52 -0.80 -1.74 -9.70
C SER A 52 -1.71 -2.42 -10.72
N LYS A 53 -2.38 -3.51 -10.34
CA LYS A 53 -3.34 -4.20 -11.23
C LYS A 53 -4.49 -3.29 -11.65
N LYS A 54 -5.07 -2.53 -10.72
CA LYS A 54 -6.19 -1.63 -11.02
C LYS A 54 -5.76 -0.48 -11.94
N ILE A 55 -4.60 0.12 -11.74
CA ILE A 55 -4.08 1.18 -12.62
C ILE A 55 -3.88 0.63 -14.03
N LYS A 56 -3.25 -0.55 -14.17
CA LYS A 56 -3.09 -1.22 -15.47
C LYS A 56 -4.43 -1.46 -16.14
N GLN A 57 -5.44 -1.93 -15.39
CA GLN A 57 -6.77 -2.15 -15.93
C GLN A 57 -7.41 -0.84 -16.41
N ILE A 58 -7.31 0.25 -15.63
CA ILE A 58 -7.84 1.57 -16.03
C ILE A 58 -7.24 2.03 -17.37
N LEU A 59 -5.92 1.85 -17.56
CA LEU A 59 -5.25 2.21 -18.82
C LEU A 59 -5.74 1.34 -20.00
N LEU A 60 -5.92 0.03 -19.77
CA LEU A 60 -6.40 -0.90 -20.80
C LEU A 60 -7.86 -0.63 -21.18
N ASP A 61 -8.73 -0.41 -20.19
CA ASP A 61 -10.16 -0.14 -20.39
C ASP A 61 -10.31 1.17 -21.19
N TYR A 62 -9.54 2.20 -20.84
CA TYR A 62 -9.55 3.48 -21.55
C TYR A 62 -9.03 3.34 -22.98
N GLN A 63 -7.94 2.58 -23.18
CA GLN A 63 -7.39 2.33 -24.52
C GLN A 63 -8.39 1.66 -25.45
N LYS A 64 -9.19 0.72 -24.92
CA LYS A 64 -10.19 -0.05 -25.66
C LYS A 64 -11.54 0.67 -25.82
N ASP A 65 -11.68 1.88 -25.27
CA ASP A 65 -12.96 2.57 -25.15
C ASP A 65 -14.05 1.69 -24.50
N GLU A 66 -13.65 0.91 -23.50
CA GLU A 66 -14.56 -0.01 -22.81
C GLU A 66 -15.68 0.79 -22.14
N ASN A 67 -16.94 0.43 -22.43
CA ASN A 67 -18.12 1.19 -21.99
C ASN A 67 -18.09 2.68 -22.39
N SER A 68 -17.48 3.03 -23.53
CA SER A 68 -17.42 4.41 -24.03
C SER A 68 -16.69 5.40 -23.11
N ILE A 69 -15.83 4.92 -22.20
CA ILE A 69 -15.13 5.79 -21.24
C ILE A 69 -14.04 6.67 -21.87
N LYS A 70 -13.66 6.43 -23.13
CA LYS A 70 -12.74 7.31 -23.87
C LYS A 70 -13.48 8.43 -24.57
N THR A 71 -14.73 8.18 -24.96
CA THR A 71 -15.53 9.07 -25.80
C THR A 71 -16.57 9.87 -25.01
N GLU A 72 -16.98 9.41 -23.82
CA GLU A 72 -17.98 10.06 -22.98
C GLU A 72 -17.43 10.41 -21.58
N ASP A 73 -17.25 11.70 -21.32
CA ASP A 73 -16.67 12.21 -20.07
C ASP A 73 -17.49 11.80 -18.83
N SER A 74 -18.82 11.79 -18.90
CA SER A 74 -19.69 11.40 -17.79
C SER A 74 -19.52 9.92 -17.40
N LYS A 75 -19.28 9.05 -18.38
CA LYS A 75 -18.99 7.63 -18.16
C LYS A 75 -17.59 7.45 -17.58
N LEU A 76 -16.60 8.22 -18.06
CA LEU A 76 -15.26 8.22 -17.50
C LEU A 76 -15.26 8.66 -16.03
N GLU A 77 -15.97 9.73 -15.70
CA GLU A 77 -16.09 10.24 -14.34
C GLU A 77 -16.73 9.20 -13.41
N THR A 78 -17.85 8.60 -13.83
CA THR A 78 -18.51 7.53 -13.07
C THR A 78 -17.58 6.33 -12.86
N TYR A 79 -16.89 5.89 -13.90
CA TYR A 79 -15.94 4.79 -13.85
C TYR A 79 -14.79 5.09 -12.88
N LEU A 80 -14.14 6.26 -13.00
CA LEU A 80 -13.04 6.67 -12.13
C LEU A 80 -13.49 6.91 -10.69
N GLY A 81 -14.70 7.41 -10.46
CA GLY A 81 -15.31 7.54 -9.14
C GLY A 81 -15.46 6.19 -8.43
N ALA A 82 -15.94 5.17 -9.14
CA ALA A 82 -16.02 3.81 -8.61
C ALA A 82 -14.64 3.23 -8.29
N LYS A 83 -13.63 3.46 -9.13
CA LYS A 83 -12.24 3.04 -8.84
C LYS A 83 -11.68 3.79 -7.64
N LEU A 84 -11.90 5.10 -7.54
CA LEU A 84 -11.44 5.94 -6.43
C LEU A 84 -11.89 5.41 -5.08
N ASN A 85 -13.16 5.04 -4.95
CA ASN A 85 -13.70 4.46 -3.71
C ASN A 85 -12.95 3.19 -3.30
N GLN A 86 -12.64 2.31 -4.25
CA GLN A 86 -11.88 1.09 -3.97
C GLN A 86 -10.44 1.36 -3.51
N PHE A 87 -9.80 2.43 -4.01
CA PHE A 87 -8.49 2.88 -3.52
C PHE A 87 -8.58 3.47 -2.11
N ASN A 88 -9.61 4.28 -1.84
CA ASN A 88 -9.81 4.91 -0.53
C ASN A 88 -10.08 3.88 0.57
N GLU A 89 -10.89 2.85 0.31
CA GLU A 89 -11.13 1.79 1.28
C GLU A 89 -9.85 1.03 1.65
N LYS A 90 -9.02 0.69 0.67
CA LYS A 90 -7.74 0.03 0.93
C LYS A 90 -6.73 0.93 1.63
N ARG A 91 -6.73 2.22 1.33
CA ARG A 91 -5.85 3.22 1.98
C ARG A 91 -6.05 3.27 3.49
N LYS A 92 -7.29 3.15 3.99
CA LYS A 92 -7.57 3.19 5.44
C LYS A 92 -6.74 2.18 6.23
N GLY A 93 -6.52 0.98 5.67
CA GLY A 93 -5.70 -0.06 6.31
C GLY A 93 -4.19 0.22 6.32
N VAL A 94 -3.68 1.01 5.36
CA VAL A 94 -2.23 1.23 5.20
C VAL A 94 -1.61 1.96 6.40
N ASN A 95 -2.28 3.01 6.91
CA ASN A 95 -1.76 3.77 8.05
C ASN A 95 -1.70 2.90 9.32
N ASN A 96 -2.70 2.06 9.53
CA ASN A 96 -2.73 1.16 10.69
C ASN A 96 -1.59 0.14 10.63
N LEU A 97 -1.30 -0.42 9.45
CA LEU A 97 -0.18 -1.35 9.23
C LEU A 97 1.17 -0.69 9.50
N LYS A 98 1.35 0.57 9.05
CA LYS A 98 2.55 1.35 9.36
C LYS A 98 2.72 1.53 10.86
N THR A 99 1.71 2.06 11.54
CA THR A 99 1.78 2.32 12.98
C THR A 99 2.02 1.04 13.76
N ALA A 100 1.39 -0.07 13.37
CA ALA A 100 1.62 -1.38 13.99
C ALA A 100 3.08 -1.82 13.88
N ILE A 101 3.76 -1.59 12.75
CA ILE A 101 5.18 -1.94 12.59
C ILE A 101 6.07 -0.98 13.39
N LEU A 102 5.85 0.33 13.30
CA LEU A 102 6.72 1.34 13.92
C LEU A 102 6.67 1.34 15.46
N LEU A 103 5.59 0.82 16.05
CA LEU A 103 5.45 0.70 17.51
C LEU A 103 6.09 -0.56 18.08
N ILE A 104 6.62 -1.44 17.24
CA ILE A 104 7.27 -2.66 17.73
C ILE A 104 8.60 -2.29 18.40
N PRO A 105 8.81 -2.70 19.65
CA PRO A 105 10.05 -2.45 20.35
C PRO A 105 11.14 -3.38 19.79
N ILE A 106 11.79 -2.93 18.73
CA ILE A 106 12.98 -3.60 18.19
C ILE A 106 14.19 -3.01 18.93
N PRO A 107 15.04 -3.85 19.56
CA PRO A 107 16.22 -3.38 20.29
C PRO A 107 17.04 -2.40 19.45
N ASP A 108 17.60 -1.37 20.09
CA ASP A 108 18.53 -0.48 19.40
C ASP A 108 19.86 -1.17 19.19
N ILE A 109 20.57 -0.75 18.14
CA ILE A 109 21.97 -1.16 17.92
C ILE A 109 22.77 -0.52 19.06
N THR A 110 23.09 -1.29 20.09
CA THR A 110 24.11 -0.90 21.06
C THR A 110 25.47 -1.00 20.37
N ASN A 111 26.06 0.15 20.04
CA ASN A 111 27.47 0.26 19.67
C ASN A 111 28.37 -0.16 20.82
#